data_AF-A0A7C9DPE5-F1
#
_entry.id   AF-A0A7C9DPE5-F1
#
_cell.length_a   1.000
_cell.length_b   1.000
_cell.length_c   1.000
_cell.angle_alpha   90.00
_cell.angle_beta   90.00
_cell.angle_gamma   90.00
#
_symmetry.space_group_name_H-M   'P 1'
#
loop_
_entity.id
_entity.type
_entity.pdbx_description
1 polymer ?
#
loop_
_entity_poly.entity_id
_entity_poly.type
_entity_poly.pdbx_seq_one_letter_code
_entity_poly.pdbx_strand_id
1 'polypeptide(L)'
;INMYKRVMIAVKSKGRTDGAVIGEALNAYAVRWLPDSIDALISDDHVRRNRSLVETIICLLPSNRSVGCSCSFLFKLLKVAILVEADDSGREDLIGKISLKLHEASLKDLLLPARPPKSTIYDVELVHCIVKRFVVQEKSSWDVSV
;
A
#
# COMPACT_ATOMS: atom_id res chain seq x y z
N ILE A 1 -9.02 -7.39 14.10
CA ILE A 1 -8.09 -7.85 13.04
C ILE A 1 -8.41 -9.29 12.62
N ASN A 2 -8.30 -10.30 13.50
CA ASN A 2 -8.46 -11.71 13.13
C ASN A 2 -9.79 -12.09 12.45
N MET A 3 -10.92 -11.59 12.95
CA MET A 3 -12.23 -11.89 12.35
C MET A 3 -12.33 -11.36 10.91
N TYR A 4 -11.98 -10.09 10.70
CA TYR A 4 -12.00 -9.47 9.38
C TYR A 4 -11.07 -10.21 8.40
N LYS A 5 -9.86 -10.58 8.83
CA LYS A 5 -8.92 -11.38 8.01
C LYS A 5 -9.55 -12.70 7.55
N ARG A 6 -10.19 -13.45 8.45
CA ARG A 6 -10.85 -14.73 8.12
C ARG A 6 -11.98 -14.55 7.12
N VAL A 7 -12.83 -13.54 7.33
CA VAL A 7 -13.94 -13.22 6.42
C VAL A 7 -13.39 -12.87 5.04
N MET A 8 -12.39 -12.00 4.95
CA MET A 8 -11.81 -11.60 3.67
C MET A 8 -11.12 -12.75 2.93
N ILE A 9 -10.44 -13.65 3.65
CA ILE A 9 -9.88 -14.88 3.07
C ILE A 9 -11.00 -15.74 2.46
N ALA A 10 -12.11 -15.95 3.18
CA ALA A 10 -13.24 -16.73 2.70
C ALA A 10 -13.96 -16.07 1.50
N VAL A 11 -14.02 -14.74 1.46
CA VAL A 11 -14.54 -13.99 0.30
C VAL A 11 -13.64 -14.19 -0.92
N LYS A 12 -12.31 -14.03 -0.74
CA LYS A 12 -11.32 -14.21 -1.81
C LYS A 12 -11.31 -15.64 -2.35
N SER A 13 -11.40 -16.66 -1.49
CA SER A 13 -11.34 -18.06 -1.91
C SER A 13 -12.54 -18.50 -2.76
N LYS A 14 -13.68 -17.82 -2.65
CA LYS A 14 -14.84 -18.07 -3.52
C LYS A 14 -14.65 -17.58 -4.95
N GLY A 15 -13.73 -16.63 -5.19
CA GLY A 15 -13.42 -16.11 -6.53
C GLY A 15 -14.55 -15.35 -7.24
N ARG A 16 -15.66 -15.06 -6.55
CA ARG A 16 -16.86 -14.42 -7.13
C ARG A 16 -16.92 -12.91 -6.92
N THR A 17 -15.98 -12.35 -6.17
CA THR A 17 -15.98 -10.93 -5.78
C THR A 17 -14.93 -10.20 -6.58
N ASP A 18 -15.35 -9.12 -7.24
CA ASP A 18 -14.46 -8.26 -8.00
C ASP A 18 -13.36 -7.64 -7.13
N GLY A 19 -12.16 -7.49 -7.70
CA GLY A 19 -11.01 -6.93 -7.00
C GLY A 19 -11.25 -5.51 -6.48
N ALA A 20 -12.03 -4.69 -7.19
CA ALA A 20 -12.41 -3.35 -6.78
C ALA A 20 -13.28 -3.37 -5.53
N VAL A 21 -14.24 -4.29 -5.45
CA VAL A 21 -15.08 -4.45 -4.26
C VAL A 21 -14.24 -4.87 -3.05
N ILE A 22 -13.27 -5.78 -3.25
CA ILE A 22 -12.32 -6.17 -2.20
C ILE A 22 -11.48 -4.97 -1.75
N GLY A 23 -10.93 -4.20 -2.69
CA GLY A 23 -10.12 -3.04 -2.36
C GLY A 23 -10.89 -1.93 -1.65
N GLU A 24 -12.14 -1.66 -2.05
CA GLU A 24 -12.99 -0.71 -1.34
C GLU A 24 -13.35 -1.19 0.07
N ALA A 25 -13.62 -2.49 0.25
CA ALA A 25 -13.84 -3.04 1.59
C ALA A 25 -12.59 -2.89 2.48
N LEU A 26 -11.39 -3.07 1.91
CA LEU A 26 -10.12 -2.89 2.61
C LEU A 26 -9.85 -1.42 2.92
N ASN A 27 -10.16 -0.51 2.00
CA ASN A 27 -10.06 0.93 2.19
C ASN A 27 -10.99 1.41 3.31
N ALA A 28 -12.26 0.98 3.29
CA ALA A 28 -13.22 1.28 4.36
C ALA A 28 -12.75 0.73 5.71
N TYR A 29 -12.14 -0.46 5.73
CA TYR A 29 -11.57 -1.03 6.95
C TYR A 29 -10.36 -0.24 7.44
N ALA A 30 -9.48 0.20 6.55
CA ALA A 30 -8.34 1.04 6.86
C ALA A 30 -8.78 2.38 7.46
N VAL A 31 -9.70 3.10 6.79
CA VAL A 31 -10.25 4.39 7.26
C VAL A 31 -10.88 4.27 8.65
N ARG A 32 -11.53 3.14 8.94
CA ARG A 32 -12.21 2.95 10.23
C ARG A 32 -11.27 2.61 11.39
N TRP A 33 -10.12 2.00 11.11
CA TRP A 33 -9.31 1.36 12.16
C TRP A 33 -7.86 1.83 12.26
N LEU A 34 -7.34 2.48 11.22
CA LEU A 34 -6.05 3.17 11.26
C LEU A 34 -6.28 4.62 11.71
N PRO A 35 -5.45 5.14 12.63
CA PRO A 35 -5.43 6.56 12.94
C PRO A 35 -5.11 7.40 11.70
N ASP A 36 -5.63 8.62 11.67
CA ASP A 36 -5.44 9.61 10.60
C ASP A 36 -4.25 10.55 10.84
N SER A 37 -3.76 10.65 12.09
CA SER A 37 -2.59 11.44 12.46
C SER A 37 -1.32 10.60 12.61
N ILE A 38 -0.17 11.20 12.30
CA ILE A 38 1.14 10.55 12.43
C ILE A 38 1.41 10.20 13.89
N ASP A 39 1.17 11.12 14.82
CA ASP A 39 1.42 10.93 16.26
C ASP A 39 0.63 9.73 16.82
N ALA A 40 -0.62 9.56 16.42
CA ALA A 40 -1.43 8.42 16.85
C ALA A 40 -1.02 7.10 16.16
N LEU A 41 -0.46 7.17 14.94
CA LEU A 41 0.05 6.00 14.24
C LEU A 41 1.29 5.43 14.94
N ILE A 42 2.21 6.31 15.38
CA ILE A 42 3.51 5.95 15.94
C ILE A 42 3.54 5.94 17.49
N SER A 43 2.43 6.27 18.15
CA SER A 43 2.32 6.16 19.61
C SER A 43 2.67 4.74 20.07
N ASP A 44 3.54 4.64 21.09
CA ASP A 44 4.03 3.37 21.64
C ASP A 44 2.90 2.42 22.05
N ASP A 45 1.78 2.97 22.54
CA ASP A 45 0.61 2.21 22.97
C ASP A 45 -0.08 1.47 21.81
N HIS A 46 0.10 1.95 20.57
CA HIS A 46 -0.68 1.51 19.41
C HIS A 46 0.15 1.09 18.20
N VAL A 47 1.45 1.40 18.15
CA VAL A 47 2.30 1.11 16.98
C VAL A 47 2.29 -0.38 16.59
N ARG A 48 2.34 -1.29 17.57
CA ARG A 48 2.28 -2.75 17.30
C ARG A 48 0.94 -3.18 16.69
N ARG A 49 -0.16 -2.60 17.18
CA ARG A 49 -1.51 -2.87 16.69
C ARG A 49 -1.68 -2.31 15.28
N ASN A 50 -1.23 -1.08 15.04
CA ASN A 50 -1.29 -0.41 13.75
C ASN A 50 -0.45 -1.15 12.70
N ARG A 51 0.75 -1.62 13.09
CA ARG A 51 1.59 -2.50 12.27
C ARG A 51 0.85 -3.78 11.87
N SER A 52 0.32 -4.53 12.84
CA SER A 52 -0.44 -5.75 12.56
C SER A 52 -1.66 -5.51 11.66
N LEU A 53 -2.32 -4.37 11.82
CA LEU A 53 -3.47 -3.97 11.02
C LEU A 53 -3.07 -3.68 9.56
N VAL A 54 -2.05 -2.85 9.33
CA VAL A 54 -1.60 -2.51 7.97
C VAL A 54 -1.03 -3.74 7.26
N GLU A 55 -0.25 -4.58 7.94
CA GLU A 55 0.26 -5.85 7.39
C GLU A 55 -0.89 -6.78 6.99
N THR A 56 -1.92 -6.89 7.84
CA THR A 56 -3.12 -7.68 7.52
C THR A 56 -3.81 -7.14 6.28
N ILE A 57 -3.97 -5.83 6.15
CA ILE A 57 -4.60 -5.21 4.98
C ILE A 57 -3.78 -5.50 3.72
N ILE A 58 -2.46 -5.33 3.78
CA ILE A 58 -1.53 -5.59 2.66
C ILE A 58 -1.65 -7.04 2.19
N CYS A 59 -1.62 -8.02 3.10
CA CYS A 59 -1.77 -9.44 2.75
C CYS A 59 -3.13 -9.77 2.12
N LEU A 60 -4.16 -8.97 2.40
CA LEU A 60 -5.51 -9.17 1.88
C LEU A 60 -5.74 -8.49 0.55
N LEU A 61 -4.85 -7.59 0.10
CA LEU A 61 -4.98 -6.90 -1.17
C LEU A 61 -5.22 -7.89 -2.33
N PRO A 62 -5.98 -7.48 -3.36
CA PRO A 62 -6.14 -8.27 -4.58
C PRO A 62 -4.78 -8.66 -5.19
N SER A 63 -4.63 -9.91 -5.62
CA SER A 63 -3.36 -10.44 -6.16
C SER A 63 -3.07 -9.94 -7.57
N ASN A 64 -4.11 -9.59 -8.34
CA ASN A 64 -3.95 -8.94 -9.63
C ASN A 64 -3.20 -7.61 -9.45
N ARG A 65 -2.24 -7.37 -10.33
CA ARG A 65 -1.23 -6.32 -10.10
C ARG A 65 -1.73 -4.92 -10.46
N SER A 66 -2.80 -4.80 -11.25
CA SER A 66 -3.32 -3.53 -11.78
C SER A 66 -4.76 -3.18 -11.38
N VAL A 67 -5.55 -4.13 -10.86
CA VAL A 67 -7.01 -3.95 -10.68
C VAL A 67 -7.40 -4.08 -9.22
N GLY A 68 -8.16 -3.12 -8.71
CA GLY A 68 -8.95 -3.30 -7.51
C GLY A 68 -8.67 -2.33 -6.36
N CYS A 69 -7.56 -1.59 -6.39
CA CYS A 69 -7.29 -0.53 -5.41
C CYS A 69 -6.98 0.79 -6.13
N SER A 70 -7.42 1.91 -5.55
CA SER A 70 -7.00 3.23 -5.99
C SER A 70 -5.52 3.46 -5.67
N CYS A 71 -4.83 4.18 -6.55
CA CYS A 71 -3.41 4.50 -6.36
C CYS A 71 -3.16 5.22 -5.03
N SER A 72 -3.98 6.23 -4.71
CA SER A 72 -3.87 6.95 -3.43
C SER A 72 -4.11 6.06 -2.20
N PHE A 73 -4.97 5.05 -2.27
CA PHE A 73 -5.12 4.09 -1.17
C PHE A 73 -3.84 3.27 -0.95
N LEU A 74 -3.22 2.78 -2.04
CA LEU A 74 -1.95 2.04 -1.95
C LEU A 74 -0.82 2.92 -1.37
N PHE A 75 -0.72 4.18 -1.80
CA PHE A 75 0.24 5.13 -1.24
C PHE A 75 -0.02 5.40 0.24
N LYS A 76 -1.28 5.58 0.67
CA LYS A 76 -1.62 5.72 2.10
C LYS A 76 -1.16 4.51 2.91
N LEU A 77 -1.39 3.29 2.42
CA LEU A 77 -0.90 2.07 3.08
C LEU A 77 0.62 2.04 3.16
N LEU A 78 1.34 2.43 2.10
CA LEU A 78 2.80 2.49 2.10
C LEU A 78 3.33 3.49 3.14
N LYS A 79 2.72 4.67 3.25
CA LYS A 79 3.10 5.68 4.27
C LYS A 79 2.92 5.13 5.67
N VAL A 80 1.77 4.54 5.96
CA VAL A 80 1.49 3.90 7.25
C VAL A 80 2.51 2.80 7.52
N ALA A 81 2.75 1.91 6.56
CA ALA A 81 3.71 0.81 6.68
C ALA A 81 5.15 1.28 6.95
N ILE A 82 5.56 2.41 6.38
CA ILE A 82 6.87 3.03 6.68
C ILE A 82 6.90 3.55 8.12
N LEU A 83 5.86 4.28 8.55
CA LEU A 83 5.81 4.92 9.87
C LEU A 83 5.77 3.92 11.02
N VAL A 84 5.09 2.79 10.83
CA VAL A 84 4.95 1.75 11.87
C VAL A 84 5.98 0.62 11.75
N GLU A 85 6.96 0.77 10.86
CA GLU A 85 8.01 -0.23 10.59
C GLU A 85 7.43 -1.63 10.32
N ALA A 86 6.50 -1.69 9.36
CA ALA A 86 5.94 -2.95 8.87
C ALA A 86 6.98 -3.76 8.08
N ASP A 87 6.71 -5.06 7.97
CA ASP A 87 7.55 -6.02 7.26
C ASP A 87 7.96 -5.57 5.84
N ASP A 88 9.23 -5.85 5.49
CA ASP A 88 9.83 -5.45 4.22
C ASP A 88 9.14 -6.09 3.01
N SER A 89 8.68 -7.35 3.10
CA SER A 89 8.07 -8.04 1.96
C SER A 89 6.73 -7.40 1.61
N GLY A 90 5.92 -7.06 2.61
CA GLY A 90 4.65 -6.37 2.40
C GLY A 90 4.83 -4.97 1.81
N ARG A 91 5.88 -4.25 2.22
CA ARG A 91 6.25 -2.96 1.63
C ARG A 91 6.72 -3.07 0.18
N GLU A 92 7.54 -4.06 -0.14
CA GLU A 92 7.99 -4.30 -1.52
C GLU A 92 6.83 -4.67 -2.45
N ASP A 93 5.89 -5.47 -1.97
CA ASP A 93 4.66 -5.80 -2.70
C ASP A 93 3.82 -4.54 -2.99
N LEU A 94 3.68 -3.65 -2.00
CA LEU A 94 3.02 -2.35 -2.20
C LEU A 94 3.74 -1.48 -3.23
N ILE A 95 5.07 -1.36 -3.13
CA ILE A 95 5.88 -0.58 -4.09
C ILE A 95 5.68 -1.13 -5.51
N GLY A 96 5.65 -2.46 -5.69
CA GLY A 96 5.38 -3.10 -6.97
C GLY A 96 4.00 -2.74 -7.53
N LYS A 97 2.95 -2.77 -6.70
CA LYS A 97 1.57 -2.39 -7.09
C LYS A 97 1.45 -0.90 -7.41
N ILE A 98 2.08 -0.05 -6.60
CA ILE A 98 2.10 1.41 -6.80
C ILE A 98 2.78 1.76 -8.12
N SER A 99 3.92 1.11 -8.41
CA SER A 99 4.69 1.36 -9.63
C SER A 99 3.83 1.16 -10.88
N LEU A 100 2.94 0.16 -10.88
CA LEU A 100 2.04 -0.12 -12.01
C LEU A 100 0.91 0.90 -12.19
N LYS A 101 0.60 1.68 -11.16
CA LYS A 101 -0.49 2.67 -11.17
C LYS A 101 0.02 4.10 -10.98
N LEU A 102 1.32 4.33 -11.20
CA LEU A 102 1.95 5.61 -10.91
C LEU A 102 1.34 6.77 -11.73
N HIS A 103 0.83 6.48 -12.93
CA HIS A 103 0.13 7.45 -13.77
C HIS A 103 -1.17 8.00 -13.14
N GLU A 104 -1.74 7.33 -12.14
CA GLU A 104 -2.90 7.78 -11.37
C GLU A 104 -2.52 8.59 -10.11
N ALA A 105 -1.22 8.71 -9.80
CA ALA A 105 -0.76 9.30 -8.54
C ALA A 105 -0.85 10.83 -8.54
N SER A 106 -1.24 11.39 -7.39
CA SER A 106 -1.17 12.83 -7.16
C SER A 106 0.18 13.22 -6.53
N LEU A 107 0.53 14.51 -6.56
CA LEU A 107 1.71 15.02 -5.85
C LEU A 107 1.69 14.66 -4.35
N LYS A 108 0.51 14.71 -3.73
CA LYS A 108 0.33 14.36 -2.31
C LYS A 108 0.70 12.90 -2.04
N ASP A 109 0.48 12.01 -2.99
CA ASP A 109 0.80 10.59 -2.86
C ASP A 109 2.32 10.36 -2.81
N LEU A 110 3.08 11.13 -3.59
CA LEU A 110 4.55 11.06 -3.67
C LEU A 110 5.27 11.57 -2.41
N LEU A 111 4.56 12.27 -1.51
CA LEU A 111 5.10 12.73 -0.22
C LEU A 111 5.23 11.56 0.76
N LEU A 112 6.17 10.65 0.49
CA LEU A 112 6.49 9.49 1.32
C LEU A 112 7.41 9.91 2.47
N PRO A 113 7.08 9.58 3.73
CA PRO A 113 7.88 9.99 4.88
C PRO A 113 9.26 9.34 4.84
N ALA A 114 10.30 10.11 5.16
CA ALA A 114 11.64 9.60 5.33
C ALA A 114 11.79 8.90 6.69
N ARG A 115 12.53 7.78 6.71
CA ARG A 115 12.95 7.14 7.96
C ARG A 115 14.22 7.81 8.50
N PRO A 116 14.32 8.07 9.82
CA PRO A 116 15.58 8.44 10.44
C PRO A 116 16.68 7.42 10.07
N PRO A 117 17.94 7.83 9.87
CA PRO A 117 18.52 9.15 10.15
C PRO A 117 18.49 10.13 8.95
N LYS A 118 17.57 9.99 7.99
CA LYS A 118 17.51 10.90 6.83
C LYS A 118 17.26 12.36 7.26
N SER A 119 17.94 13.30 6.61
CA SER A 119 17.86 14.74 6.89
C SER A 119 16.63 15.42 6.29
N THR A 120 15.97 14.77 5.32
CA THR A 120 14.77 15.28 4.66
C THR A 120 13.51 14.73 5.33
N ILE A 121 12.40 15.46 5.22
CA ILE A 121 11.08 15.00 5.70
C ILE A 121 10.53 13.89 4.77
N TYR A 122 10.90 13.91 3.49
CA TYR A 122 10.42 12.98 2.47
C TYR A 122 11.52 12.11 1.89
N ASP A 123 11.18 10.87 1.56
CA ASP A 123 12.07 9.86 1.00
C ASP A 123 12.15 9.95 -0.53
N VAL A 124 12.99 10.86 -1.02
CA VAL A 124 13.18 11.09 -2.47
C VAL A 124 13.72 9.83 -3.17
N GLU A 125 14.58 9.07 -2.51
CA GLU A 125 15.14 7.83 -3.07
C GLU A 125 14.07 6.76 -3.29
N LEU A 126 13.12 6.64 -2.36
CA LEU A 126 12.00 5.72 -2.51
C LEU A 126 11.07 6.15 -3.66
N VAL A 127 10.80 7.45 -3.79
CA VAL A 127 10.02 7.98 -4.92
C VAL A 127 10.73 7.70 -6.24
N HIS A 128 12.04 7.95 -6.31
CA HIS A 128 12.85 7.67 -7.49
C HIS A 128 12.84 6.16 -7.84
N CYS A 129 12.89 5.28 -6.84
CA CYS A 129 12.74 3.83 -7.04
C CYS A 129 11.40 3.45 -7.68
N ILE A 130 10.29 4.01 -7.18
CA ILE A 130 8.94 3.79 -7.73
C ILE A 130 8.87 4.28 -9.18
N VAL A 131 9.38 5.48 -9.47
CA VAL A 131 9.42 6.05 -10.83
C VAL A 131 10.23 5.17 -11.77
N LYS A 132 11.40 4.72 -11.34
CA LYS A 132 12.26 3.83 -12.15
C LYS A 132 11.54 2.51 -12.48
N ARG A 133 10.85 1.91 -11.51
CA ARG A 133 10.06 0.69 -11.72
C ARG A 133 8.92 0.91 -12.71
N PHE A 134 8.20 2.03 -12.59
CA PHE A 134 7.16 2.41 -13.55
C PHE A 134 7.70 2.51 -14.99
N VAL A 135 8.81 3.24 -15.19
CA VAL A 135 9.42 3.40 -16.53
C VAL A 135 9.86 2.07 -17.14
N VAL A 136 10.43 1.16 -16.36
CA VAL A 136 10.83 -0.18 -16.86
C VAL A 136 9.62 -1.02 -17.26
N GLN A 137 8.53 -0.93 -16.50
CA GLN A 137 7.28 -1.65 -16.80
C GLN A 137 6.63 -1.12 -18.08
N GLU A 138 6.58 0.18 -18.28
CA GLU A 138 6.07 0.81 -19.51
C GLU A 138 6.88 0.40 -20.74
N LYS A 139 8.23 0.41 -20.65
CA LYS A 139 9.09 -0.02 -21.77
C LYS A 139 8.86 -1.48 -22.17
N SER A 140 8.71 -2.36 -21.18
CA SER A 140 8.41 -3.78 -21.44
C SER A 140 7.04 -3.98 -22.10
N SER A 141 6.08 -3.08 -21.86
CA SER A 141 4.78 -3.08 -22.53
C SER A 141 4.89 -2.68 -24.00
N TRP A 142 5.77 -1.71 -24.31
CA TRP A 142 6.01 -1.26 -25.68
C TRP A 142 6.77 -2.29 -26.52
N ASP A 143 7.78 -2.95 -25.94
CA ASP A 143 8.58 -3.97 -26.66
C ASP A 143 7.77 -5.24 -27.02
N VAL A 144 6.68 -5.54 -26.30
CA VAL A 144 5.77 -6.67 -26.59
C VAL A 144 4.69 -6.31 -27.62
N SER A 145 4.56 -5.02 -27.94
CA SER A 145 3.53 -4.49 -28.85
C SER A 145 4.04 -4.20 -30.27
N VAL A 146 5.29 -4.57 -30.60
CA VAL A 146 5.97 -4.37 -31.89
C VAL A 146 6.31 -5.71 -32.54
#